data_AF-A0A8J7EK39-F1
#
_entry.id   AF-A0A8J7EK39-F1
#
_cell.length_a   1.000
_cell.length_b   1.000
_cell.length_c   1.000
_cell.angle_alpha   90.00
_cell.angle_beta   90.00
_cell.angle_gamma   90.00
#
_symmetry.space_group_name_H-M   'P 1'
#
loop_
_entity.id
_entity.type
_entity.pdbx_description
1 polymer ?
#
loop_
_entity_poly.entity_id
_entity_poly.type
_entity_poly.pdbx_seq_one_letter_code
_entity_poly.pdbx_strand_id
1 'polypeptide(L)'
;MAEDALERLMQRQRPSVPPRPDGLGAELPVKSPQQVAVGGNGSGYSDSSESTGVDVSMSVSQDDEAELPQLVRTTTRLEEEIDTALRHLCMDEKITKEVWFEAAYLYLIEHPKAMQAVNGVAKERYQRRKRAADLRKLETMQKRLRG
;
A
#
# COMPACT_ATOMS: atom_id res chain seq x y z
N MET A 1 -35.13 22.29 20.20
CA MET A 1 -34.21 22.78 19.17
C MET A 1 -33.30 21.62 18.80
N ALA A 2 -33.27 21.22 17.53
CA ALA A 2 -32.53 20.04 17.09
C ALA A 2 -31.07 20.45 16.81
N GLU A 3 -30.18 20.04 17.68
CA GLU A 3 -28.78 20.46 17.66
C GLU A 3 -28.05 19.64 16.59
N ASP A 4 -27.50 20.34 15.60
CA ASP A 4 -27.00 19.82 14.33
C ASP A 4 -25.84 18.84 14.57
N ALA A 5 -25.99 17.60 14.10
CA ALA A 5 -24.99 16.56 14.27
C ALA A 5 -23.66 16.91 13.59
N LEU A 6 -23.71 17.76 12.55
CA LEU A 6 -22.53 18.24 11.85
C LEU A 6 -21.69 19.18 12.74
N GLU A 7 -22.36 20.06 13.47
CA GLU A 7 -21.73 21.05 14.35
C GLU A 7 -21.00 20.35 15.50
N ARG A 8 -21.59 19.28 16.04
CA ARG A 8 -20.94 18.42 17.06
C ARG A 8 -19.70 17.71 16.54
N LEU A 9 -19.65 17.35 15.26
CA LEU A 9 -18.50 16.66 14.67
C LEU A 9 -17.32 17.62 14.47
N MET A 10 -17.61 18.87 14.12
CA MET A 10 -16.60 19.90 13.91
C MET A 10 -15.97 20.38 15.23
N GLN A 11 -16.74 20.39 16.32
CA GLN A 11 -16.28 20.83 17.64
C GLN A 11 -15.55 19.74 18.45
N ARG A 12 -15.37 18.53 17.91
CA ARG A 12 -14.63 17.47 18.61
C ARG A 12 -13.14 17.80 18.68
N GLN A 13 -12.64 17.93 19.92
CA GLN A 13 -11.21 17.95 20.24
C GLN A 13 -10.56 16.65 19.73
N ARG A 14 -9.68 16.76 18.74
CA ARG A 14 -8.94 15.62 18.21
C ARG A 14 -7.67 15.41 19.06
N PRO A 15 -7.32 14.16 19.41
CA PRO A 15 -6.05 13.88 20.06
C PRO A 15 -4.89 14.37 19.18
N SER A 16 -4.08 15.27 19.73
CA SER A 16 -2.88 15.78 19.07
C SER A 16 -1.72 14.85 19.37
N VAL A 17 -1.14 14.25 18.33
CA VAL A 17 0.05 13.40 18.47
C VAL A 17 1.29 14.27 18.40
N PRO A 18 2.24 14.17 19.35
CA PRO A 18 3.50 14.89 19.29
C PRO A 18 4.30 14.50 18.04
N PRO A 19 4.92 15.46 17.34
CA PRO A 19 5.79 15.14 16.22
C PRO A 19 7.00 14.34 16.71
N ARG A 20 7.36 13.30 15.94
CA ARG A 20 8.57 12.51 16.20
C ARG A 20 9.79 13.35 15.84
N PRO A 21 10.84 13.37 16.67
CA PRO A 21 12.11 13.95 16.24
C PRO A 21 12.71 13.04 15.17
N ASP A 22 12.82 13.56 13.95
CA ASP A 22 13.68 12.99 12.92
C ASP A 22 15.09 13.53 13.15
N GLY A 23 15.94 12.71 13.76
CA GLY A 23 17.32 13.05 14.03
C GLY A 23 18.08 11.86 14.61
N LEU A 24 18.89 11.21 13.78
CA LEU A 24 19.98 10.36 14.25
C LEU A 24 21.11 11.27 14.73
N GLY A 25 21.28 11.38 16.06
CA GLY A 25 22.49 11.96 16.64
C GLY A 25 22.25 12.82 17.88
N ALA A 26 22.39 12.20 19.04
CA ALA A 26 22.95 12.85 20.22
C ALA A 26 23.52 11.77 21.14
N GLU A 27 24.84 11.63 21.11
CA GLU A 27 25.63 10.81 22.02
C GLU A 27 25.33 11.18 23.48
N LEU A 28 25.13 10.18 24.33
CA LEU A 28 25.35 10.31 25.77
C LEU A 28 26.00 9.02 26.33
N PRO A 29 26.81 9.14 27.40
CA PRO A 29 28.00 8.33 27.57
C PRO A 29 27.82 7.07 28.41
N VAL A 30 28.69 6.10 28.10
CA VAL A 30 28.95 4.83 28.77
C VAL A 30 29.14 4.95 30.28
N LYS A 31 28.41 4.12 31.06
CA LYS A 31 28.88 3.52 32.33
C LYS A 31 28.33 2.10 32.50
N SER A 32 29.23 1.11 32.51
CA SER A 32 29.07 -0.23 33.15
C SER A 32 29.86 -0.22 34.49
N PRO A 33 29.97 -1.30 35.33
CA PRO A 33 29.49 -2.70 35.26
C PRO A 33 28.99 -3.36 36.58
N GLN A 34 28.39 -4.57 36.52
CA GLN A 34 28.46 -5.76 37.45
C GLN A 34 27.15 -6.60 37.36
N GLN A 35 27.09 -7.79 36.74
CA GLN A 35 27.55 -9.15 37.10
C GLN A 35 26.83 -9.84 38.27
N VAL A 36 26.05 -10.92 38.00
CA VAL A 36 26.28 -12.37 38.34
C VAL A 36 25.08 -13.24 37.84
N ALA A 37 25.27 -14.18 36.90
CA ALA A 37 25.54 -15.65 37.05
C ALA A 37 24.21 -16.48 37.07
N VAL A 38 23.98 -17.69 36.49
CA VAL A 38 24.79 -18.87 36.08
C VAL A 38 23.95 -19.75 35.09
N GLY A 39 24.64 -20.45 34.16
CA GLY A 39 24.34 -21.84 33.75
C GLY A 39 23.79 -22.03 32.33
N GLY A 40 24.30 -22.90 31.44
CA GLY A 40 25.39 -23.87 31.50
C GLY A 40 25.51 -24.65 30.15
N ASN A 41 26.73 -25.14 29.89
CA ASN A 41 27.19 -26.25 29.04
C ASN A 41 26.78 -26.41 27.55
N GLY A 42 27.81 -26.52 26.70
CA GLY A 42 27.79 -27.39 25.51
C GLY A 42 28.79 -27.04 24.40
N SER A 43 29.93 -27.76 24.37
CA SER A 43 30.65 -28.30 23.18
C SER A 43 30.58 -27.51 21.86
N GLY A 44 31.65 -26.88 21.35
CA GLY A 44 32.81 -27.56 20.74
C GLY A 44 32.84 -27.30 19.22
N TYR A 45 34.03 -26.99 18.69
CA TYR A 45 34.42 -26.70 17.29
C TYR A 45 34.39 -25.22 16.83
N SER A 46 35.59 -24.75 16.47
CA SER A 46 35.90 -23.48 15.79
C SER A 46 35.49 -23.54 14.33
N ASP A 47 34.90 -22.48 13.80
CA ASP A 47 35.33 -21.98 12.49
C ASP A 47 35.21 -20.45 12.43
N SER A 48 36.32 -19.82 12.08
CA SER A 48 36.45 -18.39 11.90
C SER A 48 35.94 -18.05 10.50
N SER A 49 34.65 -17.76 10.36
CA SER A 49 34.15 -17.10 9.16
C SER A 49 34.06 -15.60 9.43
N GLU A 50 35.15 -14.92 9.11
CA GLU A 50 35.22 -13.47 8.89
C GLU A 50 34.20 -13.12 7.79
N SER A 51 32.95 -12.87 8.19
CA SER A 51 31.91 -12.38 7.29
C SER A 51 32.26 -10.94 6.97
N THR A 52 33.05 -10.78 5.92
CA THR A 52 33.17 -9.53 5.17
C THR A 52 31.79 -9.20 4.60
N GLY A 53 30.96 -8.60 5.45
CA GLY A 53 29.77 -7.89 5.02
C GLY A 53 30.28 -6.74 4.17
N VAL A 54 30.36 -6.98 2.86
CA VAL A 54 30.53 -5.92 1.88
C VAL A 54 29.23 -5.12 1.98
N ASP A 55 29.27 -4.06 2.78
CA ASP A 55 28.25 -3.03 2.80
C ASP A 55 28.32 -2.38 1.41
N VAL A 56 27.53 -2.92 0.47
CA VAL A 56 27.40 -2.34 -0.86
C VAL A 56 26.57 -1.08 -0.67
N SER A 57 27.25 -0.03 -0.23
CA SER A 57 26.75 1.33 -0.29
C SER A 57 26.60 1.67 -1.78
N MET A 58 25.39 1.48 -2.30
CA MET A 58 25.04 1.98 -3.62
C MET A 58 24.93 3.51 -3.50
N SER A 59 26.06 4.18 -3.66
CA SER A 59 26.10 5.62 -3.86
C SER A 59 25.46 5.91 -5.22
N VAL A 60 24.15 6.15 -5.22
CA VAL A 60 23.44 6.75 -6.35
C VAL A 60 24.06 8.13 -6.58
N SER A 61 24.70 8.29 -7.73
CA SER A 61 25.21 9.58 -8.20
C SER A 61 24.04 10.55 -8.33
N GLN A 62 24.21 11.79 -7.84
CA GLN A 62 23.14 12.80 -7.85
C GLN A 62 22.65 13.18 -9.26
N ASP A 63 23.38 12.81 -10.32
CA ASP A 63 23.00 13.04 -11.71
C ASP A 63 21.96 12.02 -12.25
N ASP A 64 21.77 10.87 -11.60
CA ASP A 64 20.80 9.84 -12.03
C ASP A 64 19.36 10.10 -11.48
N GLU A 65 19.18 11.06 -10.56
CA GLU A 65 17.84 11.37 -10.00
C GLU A 65 16.92 12.08 -11.01
N ALA A 66 17.46 12.70 -12.05
CA ALA A 66 16.68 13.49 -13.00
C ALA A 66 15.84 12.66 -13.98
N GLU A 67 16.06 11.33 -14.05
CA GLU A 67 15.44 10.45 -15.04
C GLU A 67 14.44 9.44 -14.44
N LEU A 68 14.24 9.48 -13.12
CA LEU A 68 13.33 8.57 -12.44
C LEU A 68 11.86 8.98 -12.69
N PRO A 69 10.99 8.04 -13.12
CA PRO A 69 9.59 8.36 -13.37
C PRO A 69 8.89 8.79 -12.08
N GLN A 70 8.16 9.89 -12.13
CA GLN A 70 7.37 10.37 -10.99
C GLN A 70 6.10 9.52 -10.83
N LEU A 71 5.99 8.77 -9.74
CA LEU A 71 4.82 7.93 -9.46
C LEU A 71 3.75 8.67 -8.65
N VAL A 72 2.50 8.58 -9.10
CA VAL A 72 1.32 9.09 -8.36
C VAL A 72 0.62 7.93 -7.66
N ARG A 73 0.57 7.98 -6.33
CA ARG A 73 -0.14 6.96 -5.53
C ARG A 73 -1.66 7.08 -5.71
N THR A 74 -2.30 6.01 -6.15
CA THR A 74 -3.76 5.93 -6.33
C THR A 74 -4.36 4.74 -5.55
N THR A 75 -5.69 4.76 -5.36
CA THR A 75 -6.41 3.64 -4.71
C THR A 75 -7.45 3.08 -5.67
N THR A 76 -7.32 1.82 -6.05
CA THR A 76 -8.19 1.17 -7.04
C THR A 76 -8.96 0.00 -6.42
N ARG A 77 -10.26 -0.12 -6.74
CA ARG A 77 -11.12 -1.24 -6.30
C ARG A 77 -11.63 -2.03 -7.50
N LEU A 78 -11.23 -3.29 -7.55
CA LEU A 78 -11.62 -4.24 -8.60
C LEU A 78 -12.69 -5.21 -8.05
N GLU A 79 -13.41 -5.85 -8.96
CA GLU A 79 -14.25 -7.00 -8.62
C GLU A 79 -13.33 -8.19 -8.26
N GLU A 80 -13.73 -9.00 -7.27
CA GLU A 80 -12.89 -10.06 -6.70
C GLU A 80 -12.35 -11.04 -7.75
N GLU A 81 -13.19 -11.49 -8.67
CA GLU A 81 -12.82 -12.39 -9.75
C GLU A 81 -11.74 -11.78 -10.66
N ILE A 82 -11.89 -10.49 -10.99
CA ILE A 82 -10.95 -9.76 -11.83
C ILE A 82 -9.65 -9.48 -11.08
N ASP A 83 -9.73 -9.10 -9.80
CA ASP A 83 -8.54 -8.86 -8.98
C ASP A 83 -7.68 -10.11 -8.84
N THR A 84 -8.33 -11.27 -8.67
CA THR A 84 -7.66 -12.56 -8.52
C THR A 84 -7.00 -13.00 -9.82
N ALA A 85 -7.75 -12.96 -10.94
CA ALA A 85 -7.19 -13.31 -12.25
C ALA A 85 -6.05 -12.39 -12.66
N LEU A 86 -6.20 -11.07 -12.46
CA LEU A 86 -5.16 -10.10 -12.77
C LEU A 86 -3.93 -10.30 -11.89
N ARG A 87 -4.11 -10.64 -10.61
CA ARG A 87 -2.98 -10.95 -9.71
C ARG A 87 -2.19 -12.15 -10.21
N HIS A 88 -2.85 -13.23 -10.63
CA HIS A 88 -2.16 -14.40 -11.19
C HIS A 88 -1.40 -14.05 -12.48
N LEU A 89 -2.03 -13.35 -13.41
CA LEU A 89 -1.37 -12.87 -14.63
C LEU A 89 -0.12 -12.04 -14.31
N CYS A 90 -0.21 -11.10 -13.39
CA CYS A 90 0.92 -10.30 -12.95
C CYS A 90 2.04 -11.14 -12.30
N MET A 91 1.69 -12.18 -11.54
CA MET A 91 2.66 -13.09 -10.92
C MET A 91 3.41 -13.95 -11.96
N ASP A 92 2.71 -14.40 -13.00
CA ASP A 92 3.29 -15.21 -14.06
C ASP A 92 4.23 -14.38 -14.93
N GLU A 93 3.77 -13.18 -15.34
CA GLU A 93 4.51 -12.25 -16.20
C GLU A 93 5.55 -11.40 -15.45
N LYS A 94 5.67 -11.54 -14.12
CA LYS A 94 6.60 -10.78 -13.27
C LYS A 94 6.45 -9.25 -13.38
N ILE A 95 5.21 -8.77 -13.47
CA ILE A 95 4.86 -7.35 -13.52
C ILE A 95 3.89 -6.98 -12.39
N THR A 96 3.71 -5.68 -12.14
CA THR A 96 2.69 -5.22 -11.18
C THR A 96 1.39 -4.85 -11.89
N LYS A 97 0.32 -4.71 -11.10
CA LYS A 97 -0.98 -4.25 -11.62
C LYS A 97 -0.89 -2.83 -12.18
N GLU A 98 -0.10 -1.94 -11.55
CA GLU A 98 0.08 -0.57 -12.05
C GLU A 98 0.74 -0.58 -13.44
N VAL A 99 1.86 -1.30 -13.58
CA VAL A 99 2.58 -1.41 -14.86
C VAL A 99 1.68 -2.03 -15.94
N TRP A 100 0.88 -3.03 -15.59
CA TRP A 100 -0.08 -3.60 -16.54
C TRP A 100 -1.15 -2.59 -16.98
N PHE A 101 -1.67 -1.75 -16.07
CA PHE A 101 -2.61 -0.69 -16.44
C PHE A 101 -1.99 0.37 -17.34
N GLU A 102 -0.75 0.77 -17.06
CA GLU A 102 0.00 1.73 -17.89
C GLU A 102 0.22 1.17 -19.29
N ALA A 103 0.75 -0.05 -19.40
CA ALA A 103 0.99 -0.72 -20.68
C ALA A 103 -0.32 -0.92 -21.47
N ALA A 104 -1.40 -1.36 -20.81
CA ALA A 104 -2.70 -1.53 -21.44
C ALA A 104 -3.25 -0.19 -21.94
N TYR A 105 -3.11 0.89 -21.18
CA TYR A 105 -3.55 2.21 -21.60
C TYR A 105 -2.77 2.72 -22.81
N LEU A 106 -1.44 2.62 -22.79
CA LEU A 106 -0.57 3.00 -23.91
C LEU A 106 -0.95 2.22 -25.18
N TYR A 107 -1.10 0.90 -25.06
CA TYR A 107 -1.55 0.06 -26.17
C TYR A 107 -2.91 0.51 -26.73
N LEU A 108 -3.89 0.80 -25.87
CA LEU A 108 -5.23 1.19 -26.32
C LEU A 108 -5.25 2.57 -27.01
N ILE A 109 -4.38 3.50 -26.61
CA ILE A 109 -4.29 4.81 -27.30
C ILE A 109 -3.88 4.63 -28.76
N GLU A 110 -2.96 3.71 -29.03
CA GLU A 110 -2.53 3.38 -30.39
C GLU A 110 -3.60 2.63 -31.20
N HIS A 111 -4.61 2.06 -30.53
CA HIS A 111 -5.65 1.24 -31.13
C HIS A 111 -7.08 1.79 -30.85
N PRO A 112 -7.52 2.86 -31.55
CA PRO A 112 -8.77 3.55 -31.23
C PRO A 112 -10.04 2.68 -31.25
N LYS A 113 -10.09 1.69 -32.17
CA LYS A 113 -11.22 0.74 -32.23
C LYS A 113 -11.27 -0.14 -30.97
N ALA A 114 -10.12 -0.62 -30.50
CA ALA A 114 -10.03 -1.40 -29.27
C ALA A 114 -10.37 -0.53 -28.06
N MET A 115 -9.86 0.71 -27.99
CA MET A 115 -10.22 1.68 -26.96
C MET A 115 -11.74 1.94 -26.89
N GLN A 116 -12.40 2.10 -28.04
CA GLN A 116 -13.85 2.27 -28.10
C GLN A 116 -14.61 1.06 -27.55
N ALA A 117 -14.18 -0.16 -27.90
CA ALA A 117 -14.77 -1.39 -27.39
C ALA A 117 -14.59 -1.52 -25.87
N VAL A 118 -13.37 -1.29 -25.37
CA VAL A 118 -13.06 -1.31 -23.94
C VAL A 118 -13.90 -0.28 -23.18
N ASN A 119 -14.03 0.94 -23.72
CA ASN A 119 -14.87 1.98 -23.13
C ASN A 119 -16.36 1.60 -23.07
N GLY A 120 -16.87 0.87 -24.07
CA GLY A 120 -18.22 0.31 -24.05
C GLY A 120 -18.41 -0.66 -22.88
N VAL A 121 -17.50 -1.64 -22.75
CA VAL A 121 -17.52 -2.63 -21.67
C VAL A 121 -17.35 -1.97 -20.29
N ALA A 122 -16.46 -0.99 -20.18
CA ALA A 122 -16.21 -0.27 -18.94
C ALA A 122 -17.46 0.48 -18.46
N LYS A 123 -18.18 1.16 -19.37
CA LYS A 123 -19.45 1.83 -19.06
C LYS A 123 -20.51 0.84 -18.59
N GLU A 124 -20.64 -0.31 -19.25
CA GLU A 124 -21.60 -1.34 -18.84
C GLU A 124 -21.29 -1.88 -17.44
N ARG A 125 -20.02 -2.24 -17.16
CA ARG A 125 -19.57 -2.68 -15.84
C ARG A 125 -19.83 -1.64 -14.77
N TYR A 126 -19.57 -0.37 -15.06
CA TYR A 126 -19.86 0.73 -14.13
C TYR A 126 -21.35 0.79 -13.76
N GLN A 127 -22.25 0.71 -14.75
CA GLN A 127 -23.70 0.69 -14.48
C GLN A 127 -24.13 -0.55 -13.70
N ARG A 128 -23.52 -1.72 -13.95
CA ARG A 128 -23.75 -2.93 -13.17
C ARG A 128 -23.36 -2.74 -11.70
N ARG A 129 -22.19 -2.16 -11.43
CA ARG A 129 -21.73 -1.85 -10.06
C ARG A 129 -22.66 -0.87 -9.36
N LYS A 130 -23.15 0.15 -10.07
CA LYS A 130 -24.11 1.13 -9.54
C LYS A 130 -25.41 0.43 -9.11
N ARG A 131 -26.02 -0.38 -9.99
CA ARG A 131 -27.23 -1.14 -9.65
C ARG A 131 -27.03 -2.07 -8.45
N ALA A 132 -25.89 -2.77 -8.38
CA ALA A 132 -25.58 -3.62 -7.23
C ALA A 132 -25.45 -2.82 -5.92
N ALA A 133 -24.89 -1.61 -5.97
CA ALA A 133 -24.83 -0.73 -4.80
C ALA A 133 -26.23 -0.27 -4.36
N ASP A 134 -27.09 0.10 -5.31
CA ASP A 134 -28.47 0.50 -5.03
C ASP A 134 -29.28 -0.65 -4.42
N LEU A 135 -29.12 -1.88 -4.92
CA LEU A 135 -29.74 -3.08 -4.35
C LEU A 135 -29.30 -3.31 -2.91
N ARG A 136 -27.99 -3.27 -2.61
CA ARG A 136 -27.49 -3.40 -1.24
C ARG A 136 -28.04 -2.33 -0.30
N LYS A 137 -28.20 -1.09 -0.80
CA LYS A 137 -28.81 0.00 -0.05
C LYS A 137 -30.28 -0.30 0.28
N LEU A 138 -31.05 -0.78 -0.70
CA LEU A 138 -32.46 -1.15 -0.51
C LEU A 138 -32.61 -2.33 0.47
N GLU A 139 -31.81 -3.38 0.34
CA GLU A 139 -31.81 -4.52 1.28
C GLU A 139 -31.53 -4.07 2.71
N THR A 140 -30.57 -3.16 2.88
CA THR A 140 -30.24 -2.59 4.20
C THR A 140 -31.41 -1.80 4.77
N MET A 141 -32.10 -1.00 3.95
CA MET A 141 -33.29 -0.26 4.37
C MET A 141 -34.45 -1.19 4.76
N GLN A 142 -34.69 -2.24 3.98
CA GLN A 142 -35.74 -3.23 4.27
C GLN A 142 -35.49 -3.99 5.56
N LYS A 143 -34.24 -4.39 5.83
CA LYS A 143 -33.86 -5.05 7.09
C LYS A 143 -34.16 -4.16 8.29
N ARG A 144 -33.87 -2.85 8.20
CA ARG A 144 -34.16 -1.88 9.26
C ARG A 144 -35.65 -1.64 9.49
N LEU A 145 -36.49 -1.82 8.48
CA LEU A 145 -37.94 -1.63 8.60
C LEU A 145 -38.67 -2.88 9.14
N ARG A 146 -38.05 -4.06 9.02
CA ARG A 146 -38.63 -5.35 9.47
C ARG A 146 -38.17 -5.78 10.86
N GLY A 147 -37.11 -5.20 11.40
CA GLY A 147 -36.64 -5.40 12.78
C GLY A 147 -37.04 -4.21 13.65
#